data_AF-A0A3C2DX19-F1
#
_entry.id   AF-A0A3C2DX19-F1
#
_cell.length_a   1.000
_cell.length_b   1.000
_cell.length_c   1.000
_cell.angle_alpha   90.00
_cell.angle_beta   90.00
_cell.angle_gamma   90.00
#
_symmetry.space_group_name_H-M   'P 1'
#
loop_
_entity.id
_entity.type
_entity.pdbx_description
1 polymer ?
#
loop_
_entity_poly.entity_id
_entity_poly.type
_entity_poly.pdbx_seq_one_letter_code
_entity_poly.pdbx_strand_id
1 'polypeptide(L)'
;FANSLTNNKDGFTALLAVVAPNLMAKPATVMFNKVTMKGAKQAVQMFGPAQAGVAQAVTDCVADGTIPAAEADDLFISVGVFIHWEADDDRKIQDYNYEATKESIKRAVAGEPKAQDVVSQAKSAAHPFAAG
;
A
#
# COMPACT_ATOMS: atom_id res chain seq x y z
N PHE A 1 -0.48 10.24 -8.85
CA PHE A 1 -1.82 10.20 -8.22
C PHE A 1 -2.95 10.39 -9.22
N ALA A 2 -3.22 11.61 -9.71
CA ALA A 2 -4.42 11.93 -10.52
C ALA A 2 -4.60 11.03 -11.75
N ASN A 3 -3.55 10.86 -12.58
CA ASN A 3 -3.60 9.99 -13.76
C ASN A 3 -3.92 8.52 -13.43
N SER A 4 -3.52 8.04 -12.24
CA SER A 4 -3.82 6.66 -11.83
C SER A 4 -5.30 6.51 -11.51
N LEU A 5 -5.88 7.49 -10.81
CA LEU A 5 -7.27 7.46 -10.38
C LEU A 5 -8.26 7.52 -11.56
N THR A 6 -7.88 8.21 -12.64
CA THR A 6 -8.76 8.43 -13.80
C THR A 6 -8.58 7.42 -14.93
N ASN A 7 -7.71 6.41 -14.79
CA ASN A 7 -7.31 5.51 -15.89
C ASN A 7 -7.52 4.03 -15.55
N ASN A 8 -8.78 3.66 -15.28
CA ASN A 8 -9.16 2.28 -14.99
C ASN A 8 -9.20 1.42 -16.25
N LYS A 9 -8.88 0.13 -16.10
CA LYS A 9 -8.82 -0.87 -17.18
C LYS A 9 -9.43 -2.18 -16.68
N ASP A 10 -9.77 -3.07 -17.62
CA ASP A 10 -10.27 -4.40 -17.26
C ASP A 10 -9.27 -5.13 -16.34
N GLY A 11 -9.77 -5.65 -15.23
CA GLY A 11 -8.98 -6.29 -14.17
C GLY A 11 -8.03 -5.38 -13.35
N PHE A 12 -7.96 -4.07 -13.64
CA PHE A 12 -7.10 -3.10 -12.95
C PHE A 12 -7.83 -1.79 -12.68
N THR A 13 -8.21 -1.56 -11.44
CA THR A 13 -8.94 -0.37 -11.02
C THR A 13 -8.23 0.28 -9.85
N ALA A 14 -8.11 1.61 -9.90
CA ALA A 14 -7.56 2.42 -8.83
C ALA A 14 -8.69 3.14 -8.07
N LEU A 15 -8.61 3.15 -6.74
CA LEU A 15 -9.56 3.83 -5.85
C LEU A 15 -8.82 4.64 -4.78
N LEU A 16 -9.55 5.54 -4.13
CA LEU A 16 -9.06 6.24 -2.94
C LEU A 16 -9.13 5.30 -1.74
N ALA A 17 -8.07 5.23 -0.95
CA ALA A 17 -8.06 4.45 0.29
C ALA A 17 -8.96 5.14 1.34
N VAL A 18 -9.90 4.40 1.90
CA VAL A 18 -10.83 4.89 2.92
C VAL A 18 -10.77 4.02 4.18
N VAL A 19 -10.79 4.65 5.35
CA VAL A 19 -10.90 3.97 6.65
C VAL A 19 -12.28 3.32 6.76
N ALA A 20 -13.30 4.04 6.29
CA ALA A 20 -14.66 3.59 6.11
C ALA A 20 -15.31 4.39 4.97
N PRO A 21 -16.45 3.93 4.39
CA PRO A 21 -17.21 4.76 3.46
C PRO A 21 -17.47 6.16 4.03
N ASN A 22 -17.22 7.20 3.23
CA ASN A 22 -17.28 8.62 3.62
C ASN A 22 -16.19 9.09 4.61
N LEU A 23 -15.16 8.27 4.88
CA LEU A 23 -14.02 8.63 5.72
C LEU A 23 -12.71 8.24 5.02
N MET A 24 -12.28 9.09 4.07
CA MET A 24 -11.03 8.89 3.34
C MET A 24 -9.82 9.08 4.25
N ALA A 25 -8.78 8.27 4.07
CA ALA A 25 -7.50 8.49 4.74
C ALA A 25 -6.86 9.82 4.30
N LYS A 26 -6.16 10.48 5.21
CA LYS A 26 -5.31 11.63 4.93
C LYS A 26 -3.87 11.31 5.35
N PRO A 27 -2.85 11.52 4.50
CA PRO A 27 -2.90 12.10 3.16
C PRO A 27 -3.72 11.33 2.12
N ALA A 28 -4.14 12.05 1.06
CA ALA A 28 -4.92 11.47 -0.02
C ALA A 28 -4.16 10.29 -0.65
N THR A 29 -4.73 9.10 -0.56
CA THR A 29 -4.02 7.86 -0.91
C THR A 29 -4.74 7.14 -2.05
N VAL A 30 -4.06 6.89 -3.17
CA VAL A 30 -4.58 6.07 -4.27
C VAL A 30 -4.04 4.65 -4.13
N MET A 31 -4.94 3.68 -4.17
CA MET A 31 -4.63 2.25 -4.19
C MET A 31 -4.83 1.68 -5.59
N PHE A 32 -3.94 0.79 -6.01
CA PHE A 32 -4.06 0.05 -7.27
C PHE A 32 -3.52 -1.37 -7.14
N ASN A 33 -4.13 -2.31 -7.85
CA ASN A 33 -3.79 -3.73 -7.79
C ASN A 33 -2.65 -4.13 -8.73
N LYS A 34 -1.75 -4.99 -8.24
CA LYS A 34 -0.65 -5.58 -9.03
C LYS A 34 -1.05 -6.89 -9.73
N VAL A 35 -1.99 -7.64 -9.14
CA VAL A 35 -2.51 -8.89 -9.70
C VAL A 35 -3.86 -8.61 -10.36
N THR A 36 -4.07 -9.10 -11.59
CA THR A 36 -5.33 -8.95 -12.32
C THR A 36 -6.50 -9.50 -11.50
N MET A 37 -7.51 -8.66 -11.25
CA MET A 37 -8.75 -9.09 -10.62
C MET A 37 -9.66 -9.73 -11.68
N LYS A 38 -10.01 -11.00 -11.48
CA LYS A 38 -10.83 -11.81 -12.40
C LYS A 38 -12.25 -12.06 -11.88
N GLY A 39 -12.56 -11.66 -10.65
CA GLY A 39 -13.88 -11.89 -10.07
C GLY A 39 -14.11 -11.18 -8.74
N ALA A 40 -15.33 -11.26 -8.24
CA ALA A 40 -15.81 -10.51 -7.08
C ALA A 40 -15.01 -10.79 -5.80
N LYS A 41 -14.56 -12.03 -5.57
CA LYS A 41 -13.73 -12.36 -4.38
C LYS A 41 -12.48 -11.49 -4.31
N GLN A 42 -11.74 -11.38 -5.42
CA GLN A 42 -10.51 -10.59 -5.46
C GLN A 42 -10.78 -9.09 -5.33
N ALA A 43 -11.90 -8.60 -5.87
CA ALA A 43 -12.32 -7.21 -5.70
C ALA A 43 -12.66 -6.90 -4.24
N VAL A 44 -13.39 -7.79 -3.56
CA VAL A 44 -13.71 -7.66 -2.13
C VAL A 44 -12.44 -7.72 -1.30
N GLN A 45 -11.48 -8.61 -1.59
CA GLN A 45 -10.21 -8.68 -0.87
C GLN A 45 -9.37 -7.40 -1.03
N MET A 46 -9.31 -6.84 -2.24
CA MET A 46 -8.60 -5.59 -2.50
C MET A 46 -9.25 -4.39 -1.82
N PHE A 47 -10.57 -4.24 -1.96
CA PHE A 47 -11.30 -3.05 -1.51
C PHE A 47 -12.06 -3.25 -0.18
N GLY A 48 -11.81 -4.35 0.51
CA GLY A 48 -12.25 -4.65 1.87
C GLY A 48 -11.05 -4.71 2.82
N PRO A 49 -10.52 -5.91 3.14
CA PRO A 49 -9.45 -6.07 4.12
C PRO A 49 -8.17 -5.31 3.73
N ALA A 50 -7.72 -5.37 2.48
CA ALA A 50 -6.49 -4.66 2.08
C ALA A 50 -6.67 -3.13 2.12
N GLN A 51 -7.81 -2.61 1.67
CA GLN A 51 -8.11 -1.17 1.76
C GLN A 51 -8.18 -0.68 3.20
N ALA A 52 -8.85 -1.42 4.09
CA ALA A 52 -8.89 -1.08 5.52
C ALA A 52 -7.47 -1.05 6.11
N GLY A 53 -6.65 -2.06 5.82
CA GLY A 53 -5.26 -2.12 6.29
C GLY A 53 -4.42 -0.95 5.79
N VAL A 54 -4.48 -0.63 4.50
CA VAL A 54 -3.75 0.52 3.90
C VAL A 54 -4.21 1.85 4.50
N ALA A 55 -5.52 2.09 4.58
CA ALA A 55 -6.06 3.35 5.09
C ALA A 55 -5.74 3.55 6.58
N GLN A 56 -5.80 2.48 7.38
CA GLN A 56 -5.42 2.53 8.79
C GLN A 56 -3.93 2.81 8.95
N ALA A 57 -3.06 2.18 8.13
CA ALA A 57 -1.63 2.42 8.18
C ALA A 57 -1.27 3.88 7.88
N VAL A 58 -1.91 4.48 6.88
CA VAL A 58 -1.74 5.91 6.56
C VAL A 58 -2.18 6.79 7.72
N THR A 59 -3.37 6.51 8.28
CA THR A 59 -3.94 7.27 9.40
C THR A 59 -3.06 7.18 10.64
N ASP A 60 -2.55 5.98 10.96
CA ASP A 60 -1.66 5.76 12.08
C ASP A 60 -0.30 6.44 11.89
N CYS A 61 0.22 6.50 10.67
CA CYS A 61 1.44 7.25 10.39
C CYS A 61 1.28 8.76 10.60
N VAL A 62 0.07 9.32 10.41
CA VAL A 62 -0.20 10.71 10.82
C VAL A 62 -0.30 10.81 12.33
N ALA A 63 -1.01 9.88 12.97
CA ALA A 63 -1.22 9.88 14.43
C ALA A 63 0.08 9.69 15.23
N ASP A 64 1.01 8.86 14.74
CA ASP A 64 2.30 8.60 15.37
C ASP A 64 3.39 9.61 14.96
N GLY A 65 3.06 10.56 14.09
CA GLY A 65 3.96 11.63 13.64
C GLY A 65 4.97 11.21 12.57
N THR A 66 4.93 9.96 12.07
CA THR A 66 5.72 9.55 10.89
C THR A 66 5.43 10.49 9.72
N ILE A 67 4.16 10.80 9.46
CA ILE A 67 3.74 11.85 8.55
C ILE A 67 3.34 13.07 9.42
N PRO A 68 4.01 14.22 9.29
CA PRO A 68 3.64 15.41 10.04
C PRO A 68 2.19 15.81 9.76
N ALA A 69 1.38 15.96 10.80
CA ALA A 69 -0.04 16.31 10.66
C ALA A 69 -0.26 17.63 9.90
N ALA A 70 0.67 18.58 10.04
CA ALA A 70 0.65 19.87 9.34
C ALA A 70 0.84 19.75 7.81
N GLU A 71 1.40 18.64 7.32
CA GLU A 71 1.61 18.37 5.90
C GLU A 71 0.55 17.40 5.35
N ALA A 72 -0.22 16.74 6.23
CA ALA A 72 -1.05 15.61 5.84
C ALA A 72 -2.16 15.97 4.84
N ASP A 73 -2.61 17.22 4.81
CA ASP A 73 -3.62 17.71 3.85
C ASP A 73 -3.06 18.09 2.48
N ASP A 74 -1.74 18.26 2.35
CA ASP A 74 -1.05 18.73 1.13
C ASP A 74 -0.18 17.65 0.47
N LEU A 75 -0.21 16.43 1.02
CA LEU A 75 0.50 15.27 0.50
C LEU A 75 -0.42 14.31 -0.27
N PHE A 76 0.19 13.48 -1.11
CA PHE A 76 -0.49 12.33 -1.71
C PHE A 76 0.38 11.07 -1.62
N ILE A 77 -0.26 9.91 -1.54
CA ILE A 77 0.39 8.59 -1.46
C ILE A 77 -0.15 7.72 -2.61
N SER A 78 0.72 6.89 -3.19
CA SER A 78 0.36 5.92 -4.23
C SER A 78 0.78 4.52 -3.78
N VAL A 79 -0.19 3.64 -3.52
CA VAL A 79 0.02 2.32 -2.93
C VAL A 79 -0.32 1.21 -3.93
N GLY A 80 0.71 0.48 -4.36
CA GLY A 80 0.56 -0.69 -5.21
C GLY A 80 0.46 -1.97 -4.39
N VAL A 81 -0.74 -2.54 -4.32
CA VAL A 81 -1.04 -3.70 -3.45
C VAL A 81 -0.92 -5.01 -4.22
N PHE A 82 -0.24 -5.98 -3.60
CA PHE A 82 -0.14 -7.35 -4.11
C PHE A 82 -0.97 -8.29 -3.23
N ILE A 83 -1.91 -9.01 -3.85
CA ILE A 83 -2.67 -10.09 -3.23
C ILE A 83 -2.57 -11.28 -4.18
N HIS A 84 -1.98 -12.37 -3.71
CA HIS A 84 -1.90 -13.61 -4.49
C HIS A 84 -3.31 -14.13 -4.80
N TRP A 85 -3.53 -14.73 -5.98
CA TRP A 85 -4.87 -15.18 -6.38
C TRP A 85 -5.42 -16.33 -5.50
N GLU A 86 -4.56 -17.01 -4.75
CA GLU A 86 -4.93 -18.06 -3.79
C GLU A 86 -5.14 -17.53 -2.36
N ALA A 87 -5.00 -16.22 -2.13
CA ALA A 87 -5.25 -15.67 -0.81
C ALA A 87 -6.70 -15.92 -0.36
N ASP A 88 -6.88 -16.38 0.87
CA ASP A 88 -8.17 -16.81 1.40
C ASP A 88 -8.44 -16.37 2.86
N ASP A 89 -7.42 -15.92 3.59
CA ASP A 89 -7.54 -15.41 4.94
C ASP A 89 -7.59 -13.87 4.95
N ASP A 90 -8.81 -13.32 5.03
CA ASP A 90 -9.04 -11.88 5.00
C ASP A 90 -8.38 -11.14 6.17
N ARG A 91 -8.24 -11.80 7.34
CA ARG A 91 -7.58 -11.19 8.50
C ARG A 91 -6.09 -10.99 8.22
N LYS A 92 -5.42 -12.00 7.67
CA LYS A 92 -4.02 -11.88 7.24
C LYS A 92 -3.84 -10.87 6.12
N ILE A 93 -4.76 -10.81 5.15
CA ILE A 93 -4.72 -9.80 4.08
C ILE A 93 -4.73 -8.41 4.71
N GLN A 94 -5.62 -8.14 5.67
CA GLN A 94 -5.68 -6.85 6.35
C GLN A 94 -4.42 -6.57 7.16
N ASP A 95 -4.03 -7.47 8.05
CA ASP A 95 -2.90 -7.27 8.98
C ASP A 95 -1.57 -7.10 8.21
N TYR A 96 -1.31 -7.92 7.20
CA TYR A 96 -0.07 -7.82 6.42
C TYR A 96 -0.04 -6.58 5.51
N ASN A 97 -1.17 -6.15 4.95
CA ASN A 97 -1.20 -4.90 4.19
C ASN A 97 -1.06 -3.68 5.10
N TYR A 98 -1.60 -3.72 6.32
CA TYR A 98 -1.36 -2.68 7.33
C TYR A 98 0.13 -2.56 7.66
N GLU A 99 0.76 -3.66 8.10
CA GLU A 99 2.17 -3.66 8.50
C GLU A 99 3.09 -3.27 7.34
N ALA A 100 2.90 -3.87 6.15
CA ALA A 100 3.73 -3.57 4.99
C ALA A 100 3.58 -2.12 4.52
N THR A 101 2.37 -1.55 4.58
CA THR A 101 2.14 -0.15 4.23
C THR A 101 2.79 0.79 5.24
N LYS A 102 2.62 0.52 6.54
CA LYS A 102 3.20 1.33 7.61
C LYS A 102 4.73 1.33 7.55
N GLU A 103 5.34 0.17 7.39
CA GLU A 103 6.78 0.01 7.18
C GLU A 103 7.25 0.77 5.94
N SER A 104 6.51 0.67 4.82
CA SER A 104 6.85 1.36 3.58
C SER A 104 6.80 2.88 3.72
N ILE A 105 5.79 3.42 4.42
CA ILE A 105 5.68 4.86 4.69
C ILE A 105 6.85 5.33 5.58
N LYS A 106 7.14 4.62 6.67
CA LYS A 106 8.25 4.96 7.57
C LYS A 106 9.58 5.02 6.83
N ARG A 107 9.87 3.99 6.03
CA ARG A 107 11.07 3.95 5.19
C ARG A 107 11.10 5.08 4.17
N ALA A 108 9.98 5.35 3.48
CA ALA A 108 9.91 6.42 2.49
C ALA A 108 10.16 7.79 3.11
N VAL A 109 9.54 8.10 4.26
CA VAL A 109 9.74 9.36 4.98
C VAL A 109 11.18 9.50 5.48
N ALA A 110 11.76 8.44 6.04
CA ALA A 110 13.16 8.43 6.46
C ALA A 110 14.15 8.45 5.27
N GLY A 111 13.67 8.21 4.06
CA GLY A 111 14.47 8.04 2.86
C GLY A 111 15.39 6.82 2.95
N GLU A 112 14.88 5.71 3.46
CA GLU A 112 15.60 4.46 3.72
C GLU A 112 15.10 3.30 2.85
N PRO A 113 15.96 2.29 2.58
CA PRO A 113 17.41 2.29 2.86
C PRO A 113 18.15 3.35 2.03
N LYS A 114 19.31 3.83 2.52
CA LYS A 114 20.15 4.72 1.70
C LYS A 114 20.81 3.93 0.58
N ALA A 115 21.15 4.60 -0.52
CA ALA A 115 21.80 3.95 -1.66
C ALA A 115 23.08 3.19 -1.25
N GLN A 116 23.86 3.74 -0.31
CA GLN A 116 25.07 3.10 0.20
C GLN A 116 24.77 1.82 1.01
N ASP A 117 23.70 1.80 1.81
CA ASP A 117 23.28 0.61 2.57
C ASP A 117 22.85 -0.51 1.63
N VAL A 118 22.18 -0.16 0.52
CA VAL A 118 21.81 -1.13 -0.51
C VAL A 118 23.07 -1.70 -1.18
N VAL A 119 24.02 -0.85 -1.59
CA VAL A 119 25.26 -1.31 -2.23
C VAL A 119 26.09 -2.22 -1.30
N SER A 120 26.15 -1.92 -0.01
CA SER A 120 26.93 -2.71 0.94
C SER A 120 26.31 -4.09 1.22
N GLN A 121 24.98 -4.21 1.15
CA GLN A 121 24.25 -5.45 1.43
C GLN A 121 23.86 -6.25 0.18
N ALA A 122 23.91 -5.65 -1.01
CA ALA A 122 23.40 -6.25 -2.24
C ALA A 122 24.00 -7.63 -2.56
N LYS A 123 25.26 -7.88 -2.18
CA LYS A 123 25.93 -9.17 -2.45
C LYS A 123 25.51 -10.30 -1.51
N SER A 124 25.02 -9.98 -0.32
CA SER A 124 24.57 -10.97 0.68
C SER A 124 23.04 -11.10 0.74
N ALA A 125 22.31 -10.15 0.15
CA ALA A 125 20.87 -10.22 0.04
C ALA A 125 20.43 -11.36 -0.92
N ALA A 126 19.41 -12.11 -0.52
CA ALA A 126 18.82 -13.17 -1.32
C ALA A 126 17.46 -12.75 -1.86
N HIS A 127 17.26 -12.83 -3.17
CA HIS A 127 15.94 -12.62 -3.77
C HIS A 127 15.18 -13.95 -3.84
N PRO A 128 13.93 -14.05 -3.36
CA PRO A 128 13.19 -15.32 -3.25
C PRO A 128 13.01 -16.11 -4.57
N PHE A 129 13.13 -15.42 -5.71
CA PHE A 129 12.99 -16.01 -7.05
C PHE A 129 14.21 -15.77 -7.95
N ALA A 130 15.36 -15.31 -7.44
CA ALA A 130 16.55 -15.17 -8.29
C ALA A 130 17.07 -16.54 -8.72
N ALA A 131 17.53 -16.63 -9.98
CA ALA A 131 18.41 -17.70 -10.39
C ALA A 131 19.76 -17.47 -9.67
N GLY A 132 20.26 -18.49 -8.97
CA GLY A 132 21.41 -18.38 -8.06
C GLY A 132 22.67 -17.75 -8.64
#